data_AF-A0A956I117-F1
#
_entry.id   AF-A0A956I117-F1
#
_cell.length_a   1.000
_cell.length_b   1.000
_cell.length_c   1.000
_cell.angle_alpha   90.00
_cell.angle_beta   90.00
_cell.angle_gamma   90.00
#
_symmetry.space_group_name_H-M   'P 1'
#
loop_
_entity.id
_entity.type
_entity.pdbx_description
1 polymer ?
#
loop_
_entity_poly.entity_id
_entity_poly.type
_entity_poly.pdbx_seq_one_letter_code
_entity_poly.pdbx_strand_id
1 'polypeptide(L)' 'MATQLFDLLEHHDYGELHVARDAATGLRAIIAIHDTRLGPALGGCRFIHYEAEEDAIIDALRLARGMTYKAALAG' A
#
# COMPACT_ATOMS: atom_id res chain seq x y z
N MET A 1 -18.79 -10.31 2.17
CA MET A 1 -18.31 -10.59 0.80
C MET A 1 -16.81 -10.45 0.85
N ALA A 2 -16.05 -11.48 0.49
CA ALA A 2 -14.59 -11.38 0.44
C ALA A 2 -14.23 -10.34 -0.63
N THR A 3 -13.64 -9.22 -0.22
CA THR A 3 -13.10 -8.23 -1.17
C THR A 3 -11.95 -8.89 -1.90
N GLN A 4 -12.09 -9.12 -3.21
CA GLN A 4 -10.98 -9.68 -3.96
C GLN A 4 -9.91 -8.61 -4.13
N LEU A 5 -8.65 -8.99 -3.96
CA LEU A 5 -7.52 -8.07 -4.00
C LEU A 5 -7.49 -7.27 -5.31
N PHE A 6 -7.69 -7.93 -6.44
CA PHE A 6 -7.68 -7.27 -7.75
C PHE A 6 -8.84 -6.28 -7.91
N ASP A 7 -10.05 -6.61 -7.43
CA ASP A 7 -11.18 -5.67 -7.43
C ASP A 7 -10.83 -4.38 -6.66
N LEU A 8 -10.13 -4.50 -5.53
CA LEU A 8 -9.71 -3.36 -4.73
C LEU A 8 -8.65 -2.49 -5.42
N LEU A 9 -7.71 -3.14 -6.13
CA LEU A 9 -6.69 -2.45 -6.92
C LEU A 9 -7.32 -1.71 -8.11
N GLU A 10 -8.21 -2.38 -8.85
CA GLU A 10 -8.92 -1.82 -10.00
C GLU A 10 -9.83 -0.66 -9.60
N HIS A 11 -10.59 -0.80 -8.51
CA HIS A 11 -11.52 0.24 -8.06
C HIS A 11 -10.84 1.57 -7.69
N HIS A 12 -9.53 1.52 -7.41
CA HIS A 12 -8.75 2.69 -7.00
C HIS A 12 -7.55 2.98 -7.90
N ASP A 13 -7.46 2.33 -9.06
CA ASP A 13 -6.42 2.57 -10.07
C ASP A 13 -4.99 2.45 -9.50
N TYR A 14 -4.73 1.42 -8.67
CA TYR A 14 -3.39 1.16 -8.15
C TYR A 14 -2.46 0.57 -9.19
N GLY A 15 -1.22 1.06 -9.21
CA GLY A 15 -0.15 0.48 -10.02
C GLY A 15 0.38 -0.84 -9.48
N GLU A 16 0.81 -0.90 -8.21
CA GLU A 16 1.57 -2.05 -7.69
C GLU A 16 1.32 -2.33 -6.21
N LEU A 17 1.33 -3.61 -5.84
CA LEU A 17 1.37 -4.10 -4.46
C LEU A 17 2.49 -5.12 -4.31
N HIS A 18 3.46 -4.82 -3.45
CA HIS A 18 4.57 -5.71 -3.15
C HIS A 18 4.40 -6.29 -1.75
N VAL A 19 4.58 -7.61 -1.62
CA VAL A 19 4.55 -8.30 -0.33
C VAL A 19 5.93 -8.91 -0.10
N ALA A 20 6.55 -8.57 1.03
CA ALA A 20 7.84 -9.09 1.43
C ALA A 20 7.71 -9.92 2.70
N ARG A 21 8.38 -11.08 2.71
CA ARG A 21 8.49 -11.95 3.89
C ARG A 21 9.95 -12.36 4.06
N ASP A 22 10.47 -12.20 5.26
CA ASP A 22 11.73 -12.82 5.66
C ASP A 22 11.48 -13.73 6.87
N ALA A 23 11.73 -15.02 6.69
CA ALA A 23 11.51 -16.01 7.73
C ALA A 23 12.54 -15.94 8.86
N ALA A 24 13.77 -15.47 8.57
CA ALA A 24 14.84 -15.41 9.57
C ALA A 24 14.58 -14.32 10.61
N THR A 25 14.10 -13.15 10.16
CA THR A 25 13.73 -12.04 11.05
C THR A 25 12.26 -12.06 11.47
N GLY A 26 11.42 -12.86 10.81
CA GLY A 26 9.97 -12.83 10.98
C GLY A 26 9.30 -11.63 10.31
N LEU A 27 10.02 -10.88 9.46
CA LEU A 27 9.48 -9.72 8.77
C LEU A 27 8.33 -10.12 7.86
N ARG A 28 7.27 -9.32 7.94
CA ARG A 28 6.14 -9.31 7.02
C ARG A 28 5.88 -7.86 6.67
N ALA A 29 6.01 -7.50 5.41
CA ALA A 29 5.86 -6.13 4.95
C ALA A 29 4.98 -6.07 3.71
N ILE A 30 4.21 -5.00 3.62
CA ILE A 30 3.37 -4.67 2.48
C ILE A 30 3.79 -3.28 2.02
N ILE A 31 4.09 -3.14 0.73
CA ILE A 31 4.46 -1.88 0.10
C ILE A 31 3.46 -1.65 -1.03
N ALA A 32 2.61 -0.65 -0.86
CA ALA A 32 1.64 -0.24 -1.87
C ALA A 32 2.17 0.96 -2.65
N ILE A 33 2.13 0.89 -3.98
CA ILE A 33 2.45 1.99 -4.88
C ILE A 33 1.18 2.30 -5.68
N HIS A 34 0.60 3.47 -5.41
CA HIS A 34 -0.62 3.89 -6.08
C HIS A 34 -0.32 4.47 -7.47
N ASP A 35 0.57 5.45 -7.56
CA ASP A 35 0.87 6.13 -8.82
C ASP A 35 2.32 6.69 -8.82
N THR A 36 3.00 6.62 -9.96
CA THR A 36 4.37 7.11 -10.17
C THR A 36 4.51 8.11 -11.33
N ARG A 37 3.40 8.62 -11.88
CA ARG A 37 3.40 9.53 -13.04
C ARG A 37 4.16 10.84 -12.82
N LEU A 38 4.18 11.34 -11.59
CA LEU A 38 4.89 12.58 -11.23
C LEU A 38 6.29 12.33 -10.67
N GLY A 39 6.78 11.09 -10.70
CA GLY A 39 8.10 10.71 -10.20
C GLY A 39 8.08 9.48 -9.29
N PRO A 40 9.22 9.16 -8.64
CA PRO A 40 9.30 8.03 -7.72
C PRO A 40 8.30 8.14 -6.57
N ALA A 41 7.70 7.02 -6.18
CA ALA A 41 6.80 6.98 -5.04
C ALA A 41 7.54 7.31 -3.74
N LEU A 42 7.02 8.29 -2.98
CA LEU A 42 7.49 8.65 -1.65
C LEU A 42 6.41 8.31 -0.61
N GLY A 43 6.79 7.60 0.45
CA GLY A 43 5.90 7.22 1.54
C GLY A 43 6.65 6.97 2.83
N GLY A 44 5.93 7.06 3.95
CA GLY A 44 6.47 6.68 5.27
C GLY A 44 6.39 5.18 5.50
N CYS A 45 7.24 4.67 6.39
CA CYS A 45 7.12 3.31 6.92
C CYS A 45 6.26 3.32 8.19
N ARG A 46 5.27 2.43 8.27
CA ARG A 46 4.41 2.24 9.44
C ARG A 46 4.65 0.85 10.01
N PHE A 47 4.93 0.78 11.30
CA PHE A 47 5.14 -0.47 12.03
C PHE A 47 4.18 -0.53 13.22
N ILE A 48 3.03 -1.20 13.01
CA ILE A 48 2.01 -1.41 14.04
C ILE A 48 1.44 -2.82 13.92
N HIS A 49 0.72 -3.27 14.95
CA HIS A 49 -0.02 -4.52 14.92
C HIS A 49 -1.37 -4.34 14.19
N TYR A 50 -1.73 -5.32 13.37
CA TYR A 50 -3.04 -5.44 12.74
C TYR A 50 -3.67 -6.78 13.16
N GLU A 51 -4.98 -6.79 13.36
CA GLU A 51 -5.72 -8.01 13.75
C GLU A 51 -5.77 -9.03 12.61
N ALA A 52 -5.90 -8.54 11.36
CA ALA A 52 -5.90 -9.36 10.15
C ALA A 52 -4.94 -8.84 9.07
N GLU A 53 -4.54 -9.72 8.15
CA GLU A 53 -3.67 -9.36 7.01
C GLU A 53 -4.37 -8.39 6.05
N GLU A 54 -5.67 -8.59 5.88
CA GLU A 54 -6.54 -7.75 5.06
C GLU A 54 -6.54 -6.31 5.57
N ASP A 55 -6.55 -6.10 6.89
CA ASP A 55 -6.51 -4.76 7.48
C ASP A 55 -5.20 -4.05 7.14
N ALA A 56 -4.08 -4.77 7.18
CA ALA A 56 -2.76 -4.25 6.82
C ALA A 56 -2.69 -3.89 5.32
N ILE A 57 -3.27 -4.71 4.44
CA ILE A 57 -3.33 -4.45 3.00
C ILE A 57 -4.20 -3.22 2.73
N ILE A 58 -5.40 -3.16 3.29
CA ILE A 58 -6.33 -2.04 3.10
C ILE A 58 -5.71 -0.73 3.61
N ASP A 59 -5.05 -0.75 4.77
CA ASP A 59 -4.38 0.44 5.30
C ASP A 59 -3.21 0.87 4.42
N ALA A 60 -2.35 -0.06 3.99
CA ALA A 60 -1.21 0.23 3.12
C ALA A 60 -1.65 0.87 1.80
N LEU A 61 -2.68 0.29 1.16
CA LEU A 61 -3.30 0.86 -0.04
C LEU A 61 -3.78 2.28 0.28
N ARG A 62 -4.73 2.44 1.21
CA ARG A 62 -5.34 3.74 1.54
C ARG A 62 -4.30 4.84 1.80
N LEU A 63 -3.20 4.53 2.49
CA LEU A 63 -2.12 5.48 2.75
C LEU A 63 -1.34 5.84 1.47
N ALA A 64 -1.01 4.89 0.62
CA ALA A 64 -0.30 5.14 -0.64
C ALA A 64 -1.09 6.05 -1.59
N ARG A 65 -2.42 5.86 -1.68
CA ARG A 65 -3.30 6.79 -2.42
C ARG A 65 -3.30 8.18 -1.80
N GLY A 66 -3.38 8.27 -0.47
CA GLY A 66 -3.27 9.54 0.24
C GLY A 66 -1.95 10.27 -0.05
N MET A 67 -0.83 9.54 -0.09
CA MET A 67 0.49 10.09 -0.40
C MET A 67 0.60 10.56 -1.84
N THR A 68 -0.04 9.88 -2.80
CA THR A 68 -0.11 10.35 -4.19
C THR A 68 -0.73 11.73 -4.28
N TYR A 69 -1.93 11.91 -3.71
CA TYR A 69 -2.60 13.21 -3.74
C TYR A 69 -1.83 14.27 -2.95
N LYS A 70 -1.29 13.89 -1.79
CA LYS A 70 -0.49 14.82 -0.98
C LYS A 70 0.74 15.32 -1.74
N ALA A 71 1.47 14.44 -2.41
CA ALA A 71 2.64 14.81 -3.21
C ALA A 71 2.21 15.66 -4.42
N ALA A 72 1.20 15.23 -5.18
CA ALA A 72 0.71 15.97 -6.35
C ALA A 72 0.23 17.39 -6.01
N LEU A 73 -0.38 17.59 -4.82
CA LEU A 73 -0.80 18.91 -4.34
C LEU A 73 0.35 19.76 -3.78
N ALA A 74 1.46 19.14 -3.39
CA ALA A 74 2.62 19.83 -2.86
C ALA A 74 3.56 20.38 -3.95
N GLY A 75 3.47 19.85 -5.18
CA GLY A 75 4.30 20.21 -6.33
C GLY A 75 5.57 19.38 -6.43
#